data_AF-A0A1H7XL77-F1
#
_entry.id   AF-A0A1H7XL77-F1
#
_cell.length_a   1.000
_cell.length_b   1.000
_cell.length_c   1.000
_cell.angle_alpha   90.00
_cell.angle_beta   90.00
_cell.angle_gamma   90.00
#
_symmetry.space_group_name_H-M   'P 1'
#
loop_
_entity.id
_entity.type
_entity.pdbx_description
1 polymer ?
#
loop_
_entity_poly.entity_id
_entity_poly.type
_entity_poly.pdbx_seq_one_letter_code
_entity_poly.pdbx_strand_id
1 'polypeptide(L)'
;MINKYRCKKKGKVIQAICEDPSCEWHLKNESFLNCTWVACNYGPFTLEEVGDMMGVTRERIRQIEAKALKKLQHKKRRDQLKDFALPSNEWDVI
;
A
#
# COMPACT_ATOMS: atom_id res chain seq x y z
N MET A 1 -11.11 7.16 17.44
CA MET A 1 -12.24 6.67 16.60
C MET A 1 -11.69 5.60 15.65
N ILE A 2 -11.89 4.32 15.96
CA ILE A 2 -11.32 3.18 15.22
C ILE A 2 -12.24 2.88 14.02
N ASN A 3 -11.99 3.50 12.88
CA ASN A 3 -12.82 3.35 11.69
C ASN A 3 -12.49 2.06 10.92
N LYS A 4 -13.28 1.04 11.22
CA LYS A 4 -13.83 -0.04 10.36
C LYS A 4 -13.11 -0.34 9.02
N TYR A 5 -11.85 -0.77 9.05
CA TYR A 5 -11.26 -1.40 7.86
C TYR A 5 -11.98 -2.72 7.58
N ARG A 6 -12.49 -2.91 6.36
CA ARG A 6 -13.04 -4.21 5.93
C ARG A 6 -11.93 -5.05 5.31
N CYS A 7 -11.83 -6.31 5.75
CA CYS A 7 -10.93 -7.28 5.15
C CYS A 7 -11.30 -7.47 3.68
N LYS A 8 -10.33 -7.30 2.78
CA LYS A 8 -10.54 -7.48 1.34
C LYS A 8 -10.92 -8.93 0.97
N LYS A 9 -10.46 -9.92 1.74
CA LYS A 9 -10.77 -11.35 1.52
C LYS A 9 -12.13 -11.75 2.10
N LYS A 10 -12.40 -11.40 3.37
CA LYS A 10 -13.60 -11.87 4.10
C LYS A 10 -14.79 -10.88 4.06
N GLY A 11 -14.57 -9.63 3.64
CA GLY A 11 -15.57 -8.55 3.67
C GLY A 11 -15.98 -8.07 5.08
N LYS A 12 -15.52 -8.76 6.13
CA LYS A 12 -15.82 -8.45 7.53
C LYS A 12 -14.95 -7.32 8.05
N VAL A 13 -15.44 -6.61 9.06
CA VAL A 13 -14.68 -5.58 9.75
C VAL A 13 -13.48 -6.22 10.46
N ILE A 14 -12.30 -5.64 10.28
CA ILE A 14 -11.08 -6.05 10.97
C ILE A 14 -11.14 -5.47 12.39
N GLN A 15 -11.64 -6.28 13.32
CA GLN A 15 -11.73 -5.93 14.75
C GLN A 15 -10.73 -6.70 15.61
N ALA A 16 -10.08 -7.71 15.04
CA ALA A 16 -9.12 -8.60 15.69
C ALA A 16 -8.05 -9.01 14.68
N ILE A 17 -7.00 -9.67 15.19
CA ILE A 17 -5.90 -10.21 14.39
C ILE A 17 -6.44 -11.19 13.34
N CYS A 18 -5.91 -11.14 12.12
CA CYS A 18 -6.23 -12.12 11.09
C CYS A 18 -5.52 -13.46 11.38
N GLU A 19 -6.27 -14.49 11.78
CA GLU A 19 -5.76 -15.85 12.02
C GLU A 19 -5.71 -16.73 10.76
N ASP A 20 -6.03 -16.19 9.59
CA ASP A 20 -6.05 -16.95 8.34
C ASP A 20 -4.71 -16.77 7.60
N PRO A 21 -3.76 -17.72 7.72
CA PRO A 21 -2.47 -17.63 7.03
C PRO A 21 -2.61 -17.80 5.52
N SER A 22 -3.75 -18.29 5.02
CA SER A 22 -4.04 -18.34 3.58
C SER A 22 -4.56 -17.01 3.03
N CYS A 23 -4.66 -15.97 3.87
CA CYS A 23 -5.05 -14.64 3.40
C CYS A 23 -3.89 -14.00 2.61
N GLU A 24 -4.17 -13.61 1.38
CA GLU A 24 -3.20 -12.94 0.49
C GLU A 24 -2.60 -11.66 1.12
N TRP A 25 -3.35 -11.03 2.02
CA TRP A 25 -2.99 -9.78 2.69
C TRP A 25 -2.48 -10.00 4.11
N HIS A 26 -2.14 -11.24 4.47
CA HIS A 26 -1.66 -11.61 5.80
C HIS A 26 -0.21 -11.16 5.99
N LEU A 27 0.04 -10.40 7.05
CA LEU A 27 1.40 -10.06 7.51
C LEU A 27 1.84 -11.03 8.60
N LYS A 28 3.14 -11.35 8.64
CA LYS A 28 3.72 -12.18 9.70
C LYS A 28 3.94 -11.41 11.01
N ASN A 29 3.91 -10.08 10.95
CA ASN A 29 4.09 -9.19 12.10
C ASN A 29 2.72 -8.78 12.68
N GLU A 30 2.58 -8.89 14.01
CA GLU A 30 1.36 -8.61 14.79
C GLU A 30 1.00 -7.12 14.87
N SER A 31 1.91 -6.23 14.48
CA SER A 31 1.79 -4.77 14.66
C SER A 31 0.61 -4.11 13.93
N PHE A 32 -0.09 -4.82 13.03
CA PHE A 32 -1.22 -4.30 12.25
C PHE A 32 -2.34 -5.32 12.04
N LEU A 33 -2.69 -6.06 13.09
CA LEU A 33 -3.74 -7.10 13.04
C LEU A 33 -3.46 -8.16 11.94
N ASN A 34 -2.18 -8.45 11.70
CA ASN A 34 -1.67 -9.30 10.62
C ASN A 34 -2.22 -8.94 9.23
N CYS A 35 -2.48 -7.65 8.94
CA CYS A 35 -3.09 -7.25 7.67
C CYS A 35 -2.35 -6.10 6.98
N THR A 36 -1.90 -6.32 5.75
CA THR A 36 -1.23 -5.30 4.93
C THR A 36 -2.13 -4.09 4.67
N TRP A 37 -3.43 -4.31 4.50
CA TRP A 37 -4.39 -3.22 4.28
C TRP A 37 -4.50 -2.29 5.50
N VAL A 38 -4.42 -2.86 6.70
CA VAL A 38 -4.42 -2.08 7.94
C VAL A 38 -3.12 -1.28 8.00
N ALA A 39 -1.97 -1.93 7.82
CA ALA A 39 -0.67 -1.26 7.82
C ALA A 39 -0.64 -0.06 6.87
N CYS A 40 -1.10 -0.18 5.62
CA CYS A 40 -1.10 0.92 4.65
C CYS A 40 -1.81 2.20 5.12
N ASN A 41 -2.78 2.11 6.05
CA ASN A 41 -3.50 3.27 6.57
C ASN A 41 -2.80 3.93 7.77
N TYR A 42 -1.80 3.29 8.38
CA TYR A 42 -1.04 3.82 9.51
C TYR A 42 0.31 4.43 9.12
N GLY A 43 0.73 4.30 7.86
CA GLY A 43 1.98 4.87 7.36
C GLY A 43 2.01 6.42 7.45
N PRO A 44 3.14 7.04 7.07
CA PRO A 44 4.18 6.52 6.17
C PRO A 44 5.19 5.56 6.83
N PHE A 45 5.77 4.66 6.03
CA PHE A 45 6.85 3.76 6.42
C PHE A 45 8.02 3.89 5.45
N THR A 46 9.21 3.57 5.94
CA THR A 46 10.43 3.45 5.14
C THR A 46 10.46 2.15 4.33
N LEU A 47 11.29 2.11 3.28
CA LEU A 47 11.47 0.90 2.47
C LEU A 47 11.99 -0.31 3.26
N GLU A 48 12.74 -0.05 4.34
CA GLU A 48 13.27 -1.08 5.24
C GLU A 48 12.17 -1.67 6.11
N GLU A 49 11.39 -0.82 6.79
CA GLU A 49 10.24 -1.25 7.60
C GLU A 49 9.21 -2.04 6.78
N VAL A 50 8.93 -1.61 5.54
CA VAL A 50 8.05 -2.35 4.62
C VAL A 50 8.65 -3.70 4.23
N GLY A 51 9.97 -3.76 4.02
CA GLY A 51 10.68 -5.00 3.75
C GLY A 51 10.55 -5.99 4.90
N ASP A 52 10.80 -5.53 6.12
CA ASP A 52 10.71 -6.34 7.34
C ASP A 52 9.29 -6.85 7.58
N MET A 53 8.27 -6.01 7.41
CA MET A 53 6.87 -6.42 7.54
C MET A 53 6.46 -7.51 6.53
N MET A 54 6.97 -7.42 5.30
CA MET A 54 6.62 -8.33 4.19
C MET A 54 7.57 -9.53 4.07
N GLY A 55 8.66 -9.56 4.86
CA GLY A 55 9.69 -10.59 4.78
C GLY A 55 10.49 -10.57 3.47
N VAL A 56 10.75 -9.38 2.92
CA VAL A 56 11.53 -9.19 1.70
C VAL A 56 12.61 -8.12 1.91
N THR A 57 13.62 -8.07 1.04
CA THR A 57 14.70 -7.08 1.20
C THR A 57 14.23 -5.66 0.86
N ARG A 58 14.86 -4.66 1.48
CA ARG A 58 14.70 -3.23 1.14
C ARG A 58 14.79 -2.97 -0.37
N GLU A 59 15.79 -3.56 -1.03
CA GLU A 59 15.98 -3.38 -2.48
C GLU A 59 14.84 -3.97 -3.30
N ARG A 60 14.22 -5.07 -2.83
CA ARG A 60 13.04 -5.62 -3.48
C ARG A 60 11.86 -4.65 -3.42
N ILE A 61 11.63 -3.99 -2.28
CA ILE A 61 10.58 -2.96 -2.16
C ILE A 61 10.87 -1.78 -3.10
N ARG A 62 12.11 -1.28 -3.13
CA ARG A 62 12.54 -0.19 -4.04
C ARG A 62 12.28 -0.52 -5.52
N GLN A 63 12.57 -1.75 -5.95
CA GLN A 63 12.30 -2.20 -7.31
C GLN A 63 10.80 -2.23 -7.63
N ILE A 64 9.97 -2.69 -6.69
CA ILE A 64 8.50 -2.72 -6.85
C ILE A 64 7.95 -1.30 -6.96
N GLU A 65 8.42 -0.38 -6.11
CA GLU A 65 8.07 1.04 -6.13
C GLU A 65 8.41 1.67 -7.49
N ALA A 66 9.64 1.54 -7.96
CA ALA A 66 10.07 2.07 -9.26
C ALA A 66 9.21 1.51 -10.41
N LYS A 67 8.89 0.20 -10.37
CA LYS A 67 8.01 -0.43 -11.36
C LYS A 67 6.57 0.07 -11.29
N ALA A 68 6.05 0.37 -10.10
CA ALA A 68 4.72 0.92 -9.88
C ALA A 68 4.62 2.37 -10.36
N LEU A 69 5.63 3.21 -10.05
CA LEU A 69 5.69 4.60 -10.53
C LEU A 69 5.77 4.66 -12.06
N LYS A 70 6.64 3.87 -12.68
CA LYS A 70 6.71 3.75 -14.15
C LYS A 70 5.37 3.35 -14.77
N LYS A 71 4.63 2.48 -14.08
CA LYS A 71 3.28 2.08 -14.48
C LYS A 71 2.31 3.28 -14.41
N LEU A 72 2.30 4.04 -13.32
CA LEU A 72 1.40 5.18 -13.12
C LEU A 72 1.66 6.32 -14.11
N GLN A 73 2.92 6.55 -14.50
CA GLN A 73 3.31 7.55 -15.50
C GLN A 73 2.78 7.28 -16.91
N HIS A 74 2.33 6.06 -17.21
CA HIS A 74 1.78 5.72 -18.52
C HIS A 74 0.51 6.55 -18.82
N LYS A 75 0.44 7.18 -20.00
CA LYS A 75 -0.61 8.13 -20.42
C LYS A 75 -2.02 7.76 -19.94
N LYS A 76 -2.48 6.54 -20.23
CA LYS A 76 -3.81 6.04 -19.82
C LYS A 76 -4.11 6.19 -18.32
N ARG A 77 -3.13 5.96 -17.44
CA ARG A 77 -3.30 6.10 -15.98
C ARG A 77 -3.01 7.52 -15.51
N ARG A 78 -1.99 8.16 -16.07
CA ARG A 78 -1.67 9.56 -15.77
C ARG A 78 -2.86 10.48 -16.03
N ASP A 79 -3.53 10.32 -17.17
CA ASP A 79 -4.66 11.16 -17.56
C ASP A 79 -5.84 11.01 -16.59
N GLN A 80 -6.01 9.86 -15.94
CA GLN A 80 -7.02 9.64 -14.88
C GLN A 80 -6.65 10.30 -13.54
N LEU A 81 -5.38 10.67 -13.35
CA LEU A 81 -4.85 11.25 -12.11
C LEU A 81 -4.61 12.76 -12.22
N LYS A 82 -4.77 13.35 -13.40
CA LYS A 82 -4.51 14.78 -13.66
C LYS A 82 -5.34 15.69 -12.78
N ASP A 83 -6.63 15.38 -12.59
CA ASP A 83 -7.55 16.21 -11.80
C ASP A 83 -7.18 16.27 -10.30
N PHE A 84 -6.33 15.35 -9.83
CA PHE A 84 -5.84 15.31 -8.45
C PHE A 84 -4.47 15.98 -8.28
N ALA A 85 -3.78 16.35 -9.37
CA ALA A 85 -2.54 17.09 -9.29
C ALA A 85 -2.84 18.56 -8.99
N LEU A 86 -2.14 19.13 -8.00
CA LEU A 86 -2.27 20.55 -7.71
C LEU A 86 -1.85 21.37 -8.95
N PRO A 87 -2.51 22.53 -9.21
CA PRO A 87 -2.28 23.34 -10.41
C PRO A 87 -0.87 23.94 -10.53
N SER A 88 -0.01 23.76 -9.53
CA SER A 88 1.39 24.22 -9.52
C SER A 88 2.40 23.14 -9.93
N ASN A 89 1.95 22.02 -10.50
CA ASN A 89 2.86 20.96 -10.94
C ASN A 89 3.46 21.32 -12.31
N GLU A 90 4.78 21.53 -12.35
CA GLU A 90 5.62 21.80 -13.54
C GLU A 90 5.55 20.72 -14.66
N TRP A 91 4.72 19.69 -14.49
CA TRP A 91 4.56 18.56 -15.40
C TRP A 91 3.69 18.87 -16.63
N ASP A 92 3.05 20.03 -16.69
CA ASP A 92 2.24 20.48 -17.82
C ASP A 92 3.05 21.22 -18.90
N VAL A 93 4.38 21.34 -18.75
CA VAL A 93 5.27 22.08 -19.67
C VAL A 93 6.07 21.17 -20.63
N ILE A 94 5.76 19.87 -20.72
CA ILE A 94 6.43 18.92 -21.64
C ILE A 94 5.44 18.25 -22.59
#